data_AF-A0A2E8U790-F1
#
_entry.id   AF-A0A2E8U790-F1
#
_cell.length_a   1.000
_cell.length_b   1.000
_cell.length_c   1.000
_cell.angle_alpha   90.00
_cell.angle_beta   90.00
_cell.angle_gamma   90.00
#
_symmetry.space_group_name_H-M   'P 1'
#
loop_
_entity.id
_entity.type
_entity.pdbx_description
1 polymer ?
#
loop_
_entity_poly.entity_id
_entity_poly.type
_entity_poly.pdbx_seq_one_letter_code
_entity_poly.pdbx_strand_id
1 'polypeptide(L)'
;MRGLDESPTRMKENGCNSCTDNGWMGYDFIRKQGTGNEMTMVAAVGLEERIDPQLMVPDLKSNDRLGAIKELVDRMHQAGWVGDSLSFLQSVLVREDLETTVVTKGVAFPHARSHAVKRLGAAVGVSRDGVRFGDQGEPVHVVCLLGVPASNSDDYLPLLARVSQTFDDQAFQVCLMECSSSEHMYRTIRAAL
;
A
#
# COMPACT_ATOMS: atom_id res chain seq x y z
N MET A 1 25.96 54.47 7.66
CA MET A 1 25.34 54.12 6.37
C MET A 1 24.60 52.80 6.55
N ARG A 2 23.30 52.79 6.24
CA ARG A 2 22.37 51.64 6.34
C ARG A 2 22.41 50.81 5.04
N GLY A 3 21.93 49.56 5.11
CA GLY A 3 21.57 48.69 3.98
C GLY A 3 22.28 47.33 4.13
N LEU A 4 21.64 46.26 4.61
CA LEU A 4 20.58 45.42 3.99
C LEU A 4 21.00 44.80 2.65
N ASP A 5 20.60 43.53 2.52
CA ASP A 5 20.22 42.81 1.30
C ASP A 5 21.23 41.74 0.83
N GLU A 6 21.01 40.48 1.21
CA GLU A 6 20.25 39.39 0.53
C GLU A 6 21.02 38.71 -0.63
N SER A 7 21.06 37.38 -0.53
CA SER A 7 21.59 36.40 -1.49
C SER A 7 20.90 36.55 -2.86
N PRO A 8 21.45 36.02 -3.98
CA PRO A 8 20.86 34.74 -4.42
C PRO A 8 21.74 33.80 -5.30
N THR A 9 21.49 32.49 -5.07
CA THR A 9 21.34 31.41 -6.08
C THR A 9 22.57 30.87 -6.83
N ARG A 10 22.77 29.53 -6.75
CA ARG A 10 22.33 28.59 -7.82
C ARG A 10 22.50 27.11 -7.40
N MET A 11 21.34 26.51 -7.10
CA MET A 11 20.88 25.15 -7.38
C MET A 11 21.88 23.97 -7.33
N LYS A 12 21.68 23.08 -6.34
CA LYS A 12 21.93 21.65 -6.50
C LYS A 12 20.60 20.89 -6.40
N GLU A 13 20.38 20.13 -7.46
CA GLU A 13 19.40 19.08 -7.73
C GLU A 13 18.59 18.54 -6.54
N ASN A 14 17.27 18.64 -6.67
CA ASN A 14 16.26 18.30 -5.69
C ASN A 14 16.18 16.77 -5.46
N GLY A 15 16.88 16.29 -4.44
CA GLY A 15 16.42 15.17 -3.62
C GLY A 15 15.55 15.72 -2.49
N CYS A 16 14.39 15.11 -2.25
CA CYS A 16 13.53 15.49 -1.13
C CYS A 16 14.24 15.10 0.20
N ASN A 17 14.98 16.05 0.78
CA ASN A 17 15.75 15.85 2.03
C ASN A 17 14.86 15.83 3.30
N SER A 18 13.53 15.94 3.18
CA SER A 18 12.65 15.84 4.35
C SER A 18 12.48 14.39 4.86
N CYS A 19 12.80 13.38 4.05
CA CYS A 19 12.66 11.97 4.45
C CYS A 19 13.93 11.36 5.05
N THR A 20 15.09 12.03 4.97
CA THR A 20 16.36 11.47 5.47
C THR A 20 17.02 12.26 6.58
N ASP A 21 16.73 13.56 6.74
CA ASP A 21 17.52 14.40 7.65
C ASP A 21 16.79 14.93 8.90
N ASN A 22 15.53 14.56 9.18
CA ASN A 22 14.86 14.94 10.44
C ASN A 22 13.90 13.87 10.99
N GLY A 23 14.44 12.72 11.43
CA GLY A 23 13.80 11.98 12.53
C GLY A 23 13.07 10.68 12.22
N TRP A 24 13.38 9.99 11.12
CA TRP A 24 12.94 8.59 10.90
C TRP A 24 13.84 7.53 11.58
N MET A 25 14.72 7.96 12.48
CA MET A 25 15.53 7.08 13.36
C MET A 25 14.74 6.50 14.55
N GLY A 26 13.40 6.49 14.48
CA GLY A 26 12.51 6.21 15.61
C GLY A 26 11.58 5.01 15.49
N TYR A 27 11.50 4.33 14.34
CA TYR A 27 10.59 3.16 14.22
C TYR A 27 11.07 1.93 15.03
N ASP A 28 12.35 1.89 15.43
CA ASP A 28 12.88 0.89 16.36
C ASP A 28 12.61 1.20 17.85
N PHE A 29 12.08 2.38 18.20
CA PHE A 29 12.01 2.83 19.60
C PHE A 29 10.65 2.58 20.30
N ILE A 30 9.56 2.31 19.57
CA ILE A 30 8.22 2.07 20.15
C ILE A 30 7.90 0.56 20.19
N ARG A 31 8.84 -0.26 20.67
CA ARG A 31 8.58 -1.70 20.90
C ARG A 31 8.93 -2.23 22.28
N LYS A 32 9.19 -1.36 23.25
CA LYS A 32 9.22 -1.74 24.67
C LYS A 32 8.16 -0.95 25.42
N GLN A 33 7.03 -1.60 25.68
CA GLN A 33 6.43 -1.80 27.01
C GLN A 33 5.06 -2.46 26.82
N GLY A 34 5.03 -3.79 26.89
CA GLY A 34 3.81 -4.58 26.93
C GLY A 34 4.12 -5.83 27.74
N THR A 35 3.78 -5.81 29.02
CA THR A 35 3.96 -6.92 29.97
C THR A 35 2.94 -8.02 29.69
N GLY A 36 3.43 -9.25 29.50
CA GLY A 36 2.77 -10.51 29.84
C GLY A 36 1.41 -10.80 29.21
N ASN A 37 1.41 -11.52 28.09
CA ASN A 37 0.54 -12.69 27.93
C ASN A 37 1.20 -13.68 26.95
N GLU A 38 0.96 -14.96 27.15
CA GLU A 38 1.60 -16.10 26.48
C GLU A 38 1.35 -16.07 24.96
N MET A 39 2.26 -15.42 24.23
CA MET A 39 2.22 -15.23 22.79
C MET A 39 2.52 -16.57 22.11
N THR A 40 1.47 -17.29 21.72
CA THR A 40 1.62 -18.43 20.81
C THR A 40 2.28 -17.91 19.54
N MET A 41 3.47 -18.42 19.22
CA MET A 41 4.24 -18.12 18.03
C MET A 41 3.45 -18.58 16.79
N VAL A 42 2.56 -17.73 16.29
CA VAL A 42 2.22 -17.74 14.86
C VAL A 42 3.46 -17.17 14.19
N ALA A 43 4.15 -17.97 13.37
CA ALA A 43 5.27 -17.48 12.57
C ALA A 43 4.84 -16.15 11.93
N ALA A 44 5.63 -15.10 12.12
CA ALA A 44 5.33 -13.79 11.58
C ALA A 44 5.28 -13.91 10.05
N VAL A 45 4.07 -14.02 9.49
CA VAL A 45 3.81 -14.00 8.07
C VAL A 45 4.13 -12.59 7.60
N GLY A 46 5.36 -12.45 7.10
CA GLY A 46 5.92 -11.21 6.62
C GLY A 46 5.27 -10.73 5.33
N LEU A 47 4.78 -9.48 5.26
CA LEU A 47 4.43 -8.90 3.96
C LEU A 47 5.71 -8.70 3.12
N GLU A 48 6.90 -8.68 3.72
CA GLU A 48 8.17 -8.36 3.05
C GLU A 48 8.53 -9.33 1.92
N GLU A 49 8.10 -10.59 1.99
CA GLU A 49 8.27 -11.62 0.95
C GLU A 49 7.09 -11.68 -0.04
N ARG A 50 6.04 -10.90 0.23
CA ARG A 50 4.73 -10.89 -0.45
C ARG A 50 4.47 -9.55 -1.15
N ILE A 51 5.48 -8.69 -1.24
CA ILE A 51 5.50 -7.46 -2.02
C ILE A 51 6.76 -7.41 -2.87
N ASP A 52 6.68 -6.69 -3.99
CA ASP A 52 7.77 -6.52 -4.95
C ASP A 52 7.70 -5.10 -5.50
N PRO A 53 8.84 -4.43 -5.80
CA PRO A 53 8.82 -3.12 -6.44
C PRO A 53 7.93 -3.05 -7.69
N GLN A 54 7.84 -4.12 -8.48
CA GLN A 54 6.99 -4.19 -9.68
C GLN A 54 5.49 -4.08 -9.37
N LEU A 55 5.08 -4.37 -8.14
CA LEU A 55 3.70 -4.30 -7.67
C LEU A 55 3.33 -2.94 -7.08
N MET A 56 4.26 -1.98 -7.09
CA MET A 56 4.02 -0.61 -6.62
C MET A 56 3.65 0.30 -7.78
N VAL A 57 2.50 0.96 -7.67
CA VAL A 57 1.95 1.89 -8.65
C VAL A 57 1.86 3.29 -8.00
N PRO A 58 2.91 4.12 -8.11
CA PRO A 58 2.96 5.42 -7.44
C PRO A 58 1.99 6.46 -8.04
N ASP A 59 1.31 6.12 -9.14
CA ASP A 59 0.37 6.99 -9.83
C ASP A 59 -0.69 6.17 -10.59
N LEU A 60 -1.79 5.85 -9.89
CA LEU A 60 -2.99 5.28 -10.48
C LEU A 60 -3.64 6.30 -11.43
N LYS A 61 -4.03 5.84 -12.61
CA LYS A 61 -4.63 6.70 -13.63
C LYS A 61 -6.15 6.78 -13.54
N SER A 62 -6.78 5.74 -13.02
CA SER A 62 -8.21 5.66 -12.86
C SER A 62 -8.66 6.37 -11.58
N ASN A 63 -9.81 7.03 -11.65
CA ASN A 63 -10.47 7.68 -10.51
C ASN A 63 -11.76 6.97 -10.09
N ASP A 64 -11.99 5.75 -10.60
CA ASP A 64 -13.09 4.88 -10.23
C ASP A 64 -12.58 3.50 -9.75
N ARG A 65 -13.41 2.83 -8.95
CA ARG A 65 -13.14 1.52 -8.34
C ARG A 65 -12.67 0.47 -9.34
N LEU A 66 -13.39 0.31 -10.44
CA LEU A 66 -13.13 -0.74 -11.43
C LEU A 66 -11.77 -0.52 -12.09
N GLY A 67 -11.52 0.70 -12.55
CA GLY A 67 -10.27 1.08 -13.19
C GLY A 67 -9.08 0.91 -12.26
N ALA A 68 -9.19 1.39 -11.01
CA ALA A 68 -8.10 1.28 -10.03
C ALA A 68 -7.78 -0.18 -9.67
N ILE A 69 -8.80 -1.02 -9.44
CA ILE A 69 -8.59 -2.46 -9.18
C ILE A 69 -7.98 -3.13 -10.42
N LYS A 70 -8.48 -2.81 -11.62
CA LYS A 70 -7.96 -3.37 -12.87
C LYS A 70 -6.48 -3.04 -13.08
N GLU A 71 -6.07 -1.80 -12.87
CA GLU A 71 -4.66 -1.40 -12.97
C GLU A 71 -3.78 -2.26 -12.05
N LEU A 72 -4.19 -2.48 -10.80
CA LEU A 72 -3.42 -3.30 -9.86
C LEU A 72 -3.42 -4.79 -10.24
N VAL A 73 -4.55 -5.33 -10.70
CA VAL A 73 -4.63 -6.71 -11.20
C VAL A 73 -3.70 -6.91 -12.41
N ASP A 74 -3.70 -5.97 -13.36
CA ASP A 74 -2.83 -6.04 -14.53
C ASP A 74 -1.35 -6.01 -14.13
N ARG A 75 -0.99 -5.23 -13.11
CA ARG A 75 0.38 -5.22 -12.56
C ARG A 75 0.76 -6.54 -11.91
N MET A 76 -0.13 -7.15 -11.13
CA MET A 76 0.10 -8.49 -10.57
C MET A 76 0.23 -9.56 -11.65
N HIS A 77 -0.52 -9.44 -12.75
CA HIS A 77 -0.42 -10.34 -13.89
C HIS A 77 0.91 -10.18 -14.64
N GLN A 78 1.31 -8.94 -14.93
CA GLN A 78 2.59 -8.62 -15.58
C GLN A 78 3.80 -9.13 -14.78
N ALA A 79 3.74 -9.03 -13.44
CA ALA A 79 4.78 -9.58 -12.56
C ALA A 79 4.74 -11.12 -12.43
N GLY A 80 3.73 -11.78 -13.01
CA GLY A 80 3.56 -13.24 -12.96
C GLY A 80 2.93 -13.80 -11.68
N TRP A 81 2.37 -12.95 -10.81
CA TRP A 81 1.73 -13.34 -9.55
C TRP A 81 0.29 -13.80 -9.77
N VAL A 82 -0.34 -13.33 -10.85
CA VAL A 82 -1.67 -13.72 -11.31
C VAL A 82 -1.54 -14.36 -12.69
N GLY A 83 -2.11 -15.54 -12.88
CA GLY A 83 -2.13 -16.25 -14.16
C GLY A 83 -3.22 -15.77 -15.11
N ASP A 84 -4.40 -15.49 -14.59
CA ASP A 84 -5.57 -15.02 -15.34
C ASP A 84 -6.09 -13.73 -14.71
N SER A 85 -5.76 -12.59 -15.32
CA SER A 85 -6.13 -11.27 -14.81
C SER A 85 -7.64 -11.06 -14.82
N LEU A 86 -8.36 -11.55 -15.84
CA LEU A 86 -9.80 -11.34 -15.96
C LEU A 86 -10.57 -12.10 -14.88
N SER A 87 -10.22 -13.38 -14.68
CA SER A 87 -10.85 -14.19 -13.62
C SER A 87 -10.56 -13.63 -12.23
N PHE A 88 -9.33 -13.15 -11.99
CA PHE A 88 -9.00 -12.53 -10.71
C PHE A 88 -9.74 -11.19 -10.51
N LEU A 89 -9.77 -10.31 -11.52
CA LEU A 89 -10.52 -9.05 -11.47
C LEU A 89 -12.00 -9.29 -11.14
N GLN A 90 -12.64 -10.24 -11.82
CA GLN A 90 -14.03 -10.62 -11.52
C GLN A 90 -14.20 -11.10 -10.08
N SER A 91 -13.28 -11.92 -9.58
CA SER A 91 -13.33 -12.41 -8.19
C SER A 91 -13.27 -11.27 -7.17
N VAL A 92 -12.41 -10.28 -7.43
CA VAL A 92 -12.24 -9.10 -6.57
C VAL A 92 -13.49 -8.22 -6.61
N LEU A 93 -14.03 -7.94 -7.79
CA LEU A 93 -15.22 -7.10 -7.94
C LEU A 93 -16.45 -7.74 -7.29
N VAL A 94 -16.65 -9.04 -7.47
CA VAL A 94 -17.76 -9.77 -6.81
C VAL A 94 -17.65 -9.66 -5.28
N ARG A 95 -16.43 -9.75 -4.72
CA ARG A 95 -16.22 -9.54 -3.28
C ARG A 95 -16.50 -8.10 -2.86
N GLU A 96 -16.05 -7.14 -3.65
CA GLU A 96 -16.18 -5.71 -3.38
C GLU A 96 -17.63 -5.21 -3.48
N ASP A 97 -18.44 -5.83 -4.35
CA ASP A 97 -19.86 -5.50 -4.53
C ASP A 97 -20.73 -5.99 -3.36
N LEU A 98 -20.27 -6.96 -2.56
CA LEU A 98 -20.97 -7.39 -1.34
C LEU A 98 -20.91 -6.32 -0.26
N GLU A 99 -19.73 -5.76 -0.05
CA GLU A 99 -19.46 -4.70 0.91
C GLU A 99 -18.11 -4.08 0.57
N THR A 100 -18.09 -2.74 0.58
CA THR A 100 -16.87 -1.96 0.34
C THR A 100 -15.76 -2.36 1.31
N THR A 101 -14.52 -2.44 0.81
CA THR A 101 -13.32 -2.72 1.60
C THR A 101 -12.63 -1.45 2.08
N VAL A 102 -13.30 -0.30 1.96
CA VAL A 102 -12.90 0.95 2.61
C VAL A 102 -13.25 0.85 4.10
N VAL A 103 -12.26 0.49 4.91
CA VAL A 103 -12.41 0.32 6.36
C VAL A 103 -11.84 1.49 7.16
N THR A 104 -10.94 2.26 6.56
CA THR A 104 -10.34 3.47 7.13
C THR A 104 -10.40 4.61 6.13
N LYS A 105 -10.28 5.85 6.62
CA LYS A 105 -10.32 7.04 5.77
C LYS A 105 -9.15 7.01 4.80
N GLY A 106 -9.43 7.13 3.50
CA GLY A 106 -8.42 7.30 2.46
C GLY A 106 -7.79 6.01 1.93
N VAL A 107 -8.17 4.82 2.44
CA VAL A 107 -7.58 3.54 2.00
C VAL A 107 -8.63 2.46 1.73
N ALA A 108 -8.45 1.73 0.63
CA ALA A 108 -9.22 0.53 0.31
C ALA A 108 -8.33 -0.72 0.29
N PHE A 109 -8.87 -1.87 0.72
CA PHE A 109 -8.18 -3.16 0.73
C PHE A 109 -8.92 -4.22 -0.10
N PRO A 110 -9.13 -4.01 -1.42
CA PRO A 110 -9.78 -5.01 -2.25
C PRO A 110 -8.99 -6.32 -2.21
N HIS A 111 -9.69 -7.44 -2.13
CA HIS A 111 -9.05 -8.74 -1.98
C HIS A 111 -9.95 -9.86 -2.50
N ALA A 112 -9.34 -10.94 -2.99
CA ALA A 112 -10.07 -12.16 -3.28
C ALA A 112 -9.19 -13.41 -3.20
N ARG A 113 -9.83 -14.52 -2.81
CA ARG A 113 -9.30 -15.86 -3.05
C ARG A 113 -9.66 -16.30 -4.47
N SER A 114 -8.69 -16.76 -5.23
CA SER A 114 -8.92 -17.20 -6.60
C SER A 114 -7.90 -18.24 -7.07
N HIS A 115 -8.34 -19.17 -7.92
CA HIS A 115 -7.45 -20.10 -8.63
C HIS A 115 -6.57 -19.39 -9.66
N ALA A 116 -6.95 -18.19 -10.07
CA ALA A 116 -6.16 -17.36 -10.97
C ALA A 116 -4.90 -16.79 -10.31
N VAL A 117 -4.84 -16.75 -8.97
CA VAL A 117 -3.68 -16.23 -8.23
C VAL A 117 -2.67 -17.34 -8.02
N LYS A 118 -1.42 -17.10 -8.45
CA LYS A 118 -0.30 -18.05 -8.31
C LYS A 118 0.48 -17.86 -7.01
N ARG A 119 0.55 -16.62 -6.51
CA ARG A 119 1.33 -16.24 -5.33
C ARG A 119 0.52 -15.32 -4.43
N LEU A 120 0.55 -15.58 -3.12
CA LEU A 120 -0.02 -14.66 -2.14
C LEU A 120 0.79 -13.35 -2.16
N GLY A 121 0.11 -12.22 -2.34
CA GLY A 121 0.78 -10.94 -2.46
C GLY A 121 -0.11 -9.72 -2.44
N ALA A 122 0.52 -8.55 -2.34
CA ALA A 122 -0.15 -7.27 -2.41
C ALA A 122 0.44 -6.39 -3.53
N ALA A 123 -0.46 -5.78 -4.32
CA ALA A 123 -0.14 -4.66 -5.18
C ALA A 123 -0.71 -3.38 -4.57
N VAL A 124 0.08 -2.30 -4.56
CA VAL A 124 -0.31 -1.06 -3.89
C VAL A 124 -0.26 0.09 -4.88
N GLY A 125 -1.38 0.80 -4.98
CA GLY A 125 -1.54 1.96 -5.84
C GLY A 125 -1.83 3.22 -5.05
N VAL A 126 -1.29 4.33 -5.54
CA VAL A 126 -1.51 5.68 -5.00
C VAL A 126 -2.20 6.53 -6.06
N SER A 127 -3.28 7.22 -5.69
CA SER A 127 -3.98 8.21 -6.51
C SER A 127 -3.98 9.57 -5.82
N ARG A 128 -3.30 10.56 -6.43
CA ARG A 128 -3.24 11.95 -5.92
C ARG A 128 -4.59 12.64 -6.01
N ASP A 129 -5.34 12.36 -7.06
CA ASP A 129 -6.67 12.93 -7.31
C ASP A 129 -7.78 12.17 -6.57
N GLY A 130 -7.44 11.01 -6.00
CA GLY A 130 -8.37 10.12 -5.31
C GLY A 130 -9.14 9.19 -6.27
N VAL A 131 -9.69 8.12 -5.71
CA VAL A 131 -10.50 7.11 -6.39
C VAL A 131 -11.85 7.03 -5.71
N ARG A 132 -12.94 7.15 -6.48
CA ARG A 132 -14.29 6.86 -6.00
C ARG A 132 -14.45 5.35 -5.87
N PHE A 133 -14.45 4.87 -4.63
CA PHE A 133 -14.42 3.43 -4.31
C PHE A 133 -15.76 2.87 -3.81
N GLY A 134 -16.71 3.72 -3.47
CA GLY A 134 -18.07 3.32 -3.10
C GLY A 134 -19.06 4.43 -3.44
N ASP A 135 -20.33 4.17 -3.23
CA ASP A 135 -21.40 5.11 -3.56
C ASP A 135 -21.48 6.30 -2.58
N GLN A 136 -20.83 6.17 -1.42
CA GLN A 136 -20.84 7.16 -0.34
C GLN A 136 -19.42 7.31 0.23
N GLY A 137 -19.10 8.51 0.73
CA GLY A 137 -17.84 8.80 1.41
C GLY A 137 -16.81 9.57 0.58
N GLU A 138 -15.69 9.89 1.23
CA GLU A 138 -14.56 10.57 0.60
C GLU A 138 -13.79 9.62 -0.34
N PRO A 139 -13.14 10.14 -1.40
CA PRO A 139 -12.26 9.34 -2.24
C PRO A 139 -11.15 8.65 -1.44
N VAL A 140 -10.76 7.46 -1.88
CA VAL A 140 -9.56 6.80 -1.37
C VAL A 140 -8.34 7.23 -2.17
N HIS A 141 -7.22 7.42 -1.49
CA HIS A 141 -5.96 7.82 -2.11
C HIS A 141 -4.98 6.64 -2.21
N VAL A 142 -5.17 5.62 -1.40
CA VAL A 142 -4.36 4.40 -1.42
C VAL A 142 -5.26 3.19 -1.66
N VAL A 143 -4.87 2.33 -2.59
CA VAL A 143 -5.55 1.05 -2.84
C VAL A 143 -4.53 -0.07 -2.67
N CYS A 144 -4.75 -0.95 -1.71
CA CYS A 144 -3.91 -2.12 -1.45
C CYS A 144 -4.67 -3.39 -1.86
N LEU A 145 -4.38 -3.90 -3.06
CA LEU A 145 -5.02 -5.10 -3.59
C LEU A 145 -4.29 -6.36 -3.12
N LEU A 146 -4.99 -7.27 -2.43
CA LEU A 146 -4.44 -8.57 -2.01
C LEU A 146 -4.94 -9.70 -2.93
N GLY A 147 -4.00 -10.40 -3.56
CA GLY A 147 -4.26 -11.63 -4.30
C GLY A 147 -3.96 -12.85 -3.44
N VAL A 148 -4.95 -13.73 -3.26
CA VAL A 148 -4.83 -14.92 -2.42
C VAL A 148 -5.05 -16.18 -3.27
N PRO A 149 -4.06 -17.10 -3.35
CA PRO A 149 -4.27 -18.39 -3.99
C PRO A 149 -5.41 -19.15 -3.33
N ALA A 150 -6.26 -19.83 -4.11
CA ALA A 150 -7.37 -20.62 -3.58
C ALA A 150 -6.94 -21.70 -2.57
N SER A 151 -5.71 -22.24 -2.71
CA SER A 151 -5.14 -23.23 -1.81
C SER A 151 -4.58 -22.65 -0.50
N ASN A 152 -4.49 -21.33 -0.36
CA ASN A 152 -3.87 -20.68 0.78
C ASN A 152 -4.93 -20.09 1.72
N SER A 153 -5.12 -20.72 2.88
CA SER A 153 -6.09 -20.27 3.89
C SER A 153 -5.46 -19.54 5.07
N ASP A 154 -4.28 -19.97 5.53
CA ASP A 154 -3.84 -19.71 6.91
C ASP A 154 -3.04 -18.41 7.05
N ASP A 155 -2.27 -18.03 6.03
CA ASP A 155 -1.44 -16.82 6.05
C ASP A 155 -2.21 -15.54 5.69
N TYR A 156 -3.39 -15.69 5.10
CA TYR A 156 -4.13 -14.58 4.50
C TYR A 156 -4.69 -13.59 5.53
N LEU A 157 -5.42 -14.08 6.54
CA LEU A 157 -6.05 -13.21 7.53
C LEU A 157 -5.02 -12.47 8.40
N PRO A 158 -3.93 -13.13 8.88
CA PRO A 158 -2.85 -12.43 9.56
C PRO A 158 -2.21 -11.35 8.70
N LEU A 159 -2.00 -11.63 7.41
CA LEU A 159 -1.44 -10.66 6.47
C LEU A 159 -2.34 -9.45 6.30
N LEU A 160 -3.63 -9.67 6.02
CA LEU A 160 -4.61 -8.60 5.84
C LEU A 160 -4.68 -7.73 7.10
N ALA A 161 -4.75 -8.35 8.29
CA ALA A 161 -4.79 -7.62 9.55
C ALA A 161 -3.56 -6.70 9.75
N ARG A 162 -2.34 -7.23 9.50
CA ARG A 162 -1.10 -6.44 9.61
C ARG A 162 -1.07 -5.29 8.61
N VAL A 163 -1.43 -5.56 7.36
CA VAL A 163 -1.48 -4.54 6.29
C VAL A 163 -2.50 -3.45 6.63
N SER A 164 -3.71 -3.82 7.02
CA SER A 164 -4.74 -2.86 7.40
C SER A 164 -4.31 -1.99 8.59
N GLN A 165 -3.64 -2.57 9.59
CA GLN A 165 -3.11 -1.80 10.72
C GLN A 165 -2.01 -0.81 10.30
N THR A 166 -1.05 -1.24 9.48
CA THR A 166 0.03 -0.34 8.99
C THR A 166 -0.54 0.83 8.18
N PHE A 167 -1.55 0.57 7.35
CA PHE A 167 -2.13 1.57 6.46
C PHE A 167 -3.17 2.48 7.14
N ASP A 168 -3.55 2.22 8.40
CA ASP A 168 -4.42 3.09 9.20
C ASP A 168 -3.68 4.34 9.71
N ASP A 169 -2.34 4.31 9.72
CA ASP A 169 -1.52 5.46 10.10
C ASP A 169 -1.53 6.56 9.03
N GLN A 170 -2.10 7.72 9.37
CA GLN A 170 -2.18 8.87 8.47
C GLN A 170 -0.80 9.42 8.06
N ALA A 171 0.20 9.38 8.93
CA ALA A 171 1.55 9.84 8.58
C ALA A 171 2.16 8.92 7.51
N PHE A 172 1.93 7.61 7.64
CA PHE A 172 2.34 6.64 6.64
C PHE A 172 1.62 6.85 5.30
N GLN A 173 0.30 7.09 5.32
CA GLN A 173 -0.44 7.42 4.10
C GLN A 173 0.12 8.66 3.39
N VAL A 174 0.44 9.74 4.14
CA VAL A 174 1.07 10.94 3.57
C VAL A 174 2.41 10.61 2.90
N CYS A 175 3.26 9.80 3.56
CA CYS A 175 4.52 9.38 2.96
C CYS A 175 4.34 8.59 1.65
N LEU A 176 3.32 7.72 1.57
CA LEU A 176 3.01 7.01 0.32
C LEU A 176 2.60 7.97 -0.80
N MET A 177 1.84 9.02 -0.49
CA MET A 177 1.39 10.03 -1.47
C MET A 177 2.54 10.84 -2.08
N GLU A 178 3.61 11.03 -1.30
CA GLU A 178 4.84 11.71 -1.75
C GLU A 178 5.76 10.82 -2.58
N CYS A 179 5.52 9.50 -2.61
CA CYS A 179 6.34 8.58 -3.39
C CYS A 179 6.11 8.78 -4.90
N SER A 180 7.18 9.12 -5.63
CA SER A 180 7.16 9.34 -7.08
C SER A 180 7.68 8.15 -7.90
N SER A 181 8.13 7.08 -7.25
CA SER A 181 8.64 5.89 -7.92
C SER A 181 8.25 4.61 -7.20
N SER A 182 8.12 3.53 -7.95
CA SER A 182 7.82 2.19 -7.42
C SER A 182 8.84 1.72 -6.39
N GLU A 183 10.12 2.03 -6.58
CA GLU A 183 11.20 1.67 -5.64
C GLU A 183 11.11 2.44 -4.32
N HIS A 184 10.84 3.75 -4.38
CA HIS A 184 10.64 4.55 -3.17
C HIS A 184 9.43 4.02 -2.38
N MET A 185 8.31 3.82 -3.07
CA MET A 185 7.08 3.30 -2.47
C MET A 185 7.29 1.92 -1.82
N TYR A 186 7.99 1.01 -2.51
CA TYR A 186 8.35 -0.30 -1.98
C TYR A 186 9.16 -0.21 -0.69
N ARG A 187 10.20 0.64 -0.65
CA ARG A 187 11.04 0.83 0.54
C ARG A 187 10.25 1.41 1.70
N THR A 188 9.39 2.40 1.42
CA THR A 188 8.51 3.01 2.43
C THR A 188 7.60 1.98 3.06
N ILE A 189 6.91 1.16 2.24
CA ILE A 189 6.04 0.09 2.75
C ILE A 189 6.85 -0.94 3.52
N ARG A 190 7.99 -1.40 2.98
CA ARG A 190 8.84 -2.40 3.62
C ARG A 190 9.38 -1.94 4.98
N ALA A 191 9.65 -0.65 5.15
CA ALA A 191 10.12 -0.09 6.43
C ALA A 191 9.01 0.02 7.49
N ALA A 192 7.74 0.04 7.08
CA ALA A 192 6.59 0.19 7.97
C ALA A 192 5.96 -1.15 8.40
N LEU A 193 6.48 -2.27 7.90
CA LEU A 193 6.05 -3.63 8.23
C LEU A 193 6.89 -4.18 9.37
#